data_AF-A0A9E6F5C9-F1
#
_entry.id   AF-A0A9E6F5C9-F1
#
_cell.length_a   1.000
_cell.length_b   1.000
_cell.length_c   1.000
_cell.angle_alpha   90.00
_cell.angle_beta   90.00
_cell.angle_gamma   90.00
#
_symmetry.space_group_name_H-M   'P 1'
#
loop_
_entity.id
_entity.type
_entity.pdbx_description
1 polymer ?
#
loop_
_entity_poly.entity_id
_entity_poly.type
_entity_poly.pdbx_seq_one_letter_code
_entity_poly.pdbx_strand_id
1 'polypeptide(L)'
;MKIGFLSKAAATLVLVGMFGCGPNAEQVKLLNEIKTATLKVDSVSAPVAEALGKLKADHEKFAAIYDTLKTAGKSTPAADSIMAAHHQIITQCEADLAKFAEAAKENKGIEEKFVKQIGKGDEMKSALEKITAQTEEIQKAGEKLTADAQKMTEGHKMLEEIKAAAAAPAVPEKGAKKGKK
;
A
#
# COMPACT_ATOMS: atom_id res chain seq x y z
N MET A 1 -32.92 6.04 5.04
CA MET A 1 -33.14 7.33 4.33
C MET A 1 -32.77 7.15 2.87
N LYS A 2 -33.76 7.20 1.97
CA LYS A 2 -33.55 7.23 0.52
C LYS A 2 -33.40 8.69 0.11
N ILE A 3 -32.26 9.06 -0.46
CA ILE A 3 -32.09 10.35 -1.15
C ILE A 3 -31.72 10.01 -2.58
N GLY A 4 -32.72 10.13 -3.46
CA GLY A 4 -32.48 10.20 -4.88
C GLY A 4 -31.94 11.58 -5.23
N PHE A 5 -30.96 11.62 -6.12
CA PHE A 5 -30.64 12.83 -6.87
C PHE A 5 -30.31 12.42 -8.30
N LEU A 6 -31.34 12.46 -9.15
CA LEU A 6 -31.13 12.78 -10.56
C LEU A 6 -30.72 14.26 -10.60
N SER A 7 -29.58 14.57 -11.19
CA SER A 7 -29.52 15.74 -12.07
C SER A 7 -28.38 15.61 -13.06
N LYS A 8 -28.73 15.86 -14.32
CA LYS A 8 -27.87 15.91 -15.49
C LYS A 8 -26.79 16.97 -15.30
N ALA A 9 -25.54 16.61 -15.54
CA ALA A 9 -24.49 17.57 -15.87
C ALA A 9 -23.91 17.19 -17.23
N ALA A 10 -24.64 17.52 -18.29
CA ALA A 10 -24.03 17.73 -19.59
C ALA A 10 -23.21 19.02 -19.47
N ALA A 11 -21.91 18.89 -19.26
CA ALA A 11 -21.00 20.02 -19.24
C ALA A 11 -20.88 20.54 -20.69
N THR A 12 -21.61 21.61 -20.98
CA THR A 12 -21.43 22.43 -22.17
C THR A 12 -20.02 22.99 -22.17
N LEU A 13 -19.19 22.48 -23.09
CA LEU A 13 -17.87 22.99 -23.39
C LEU A 13 -18.01 24.38 -24.03
N VAL A 14 -17.80 25.44 -23.25
CA VAL A 14 -17.62 26.79 -23.79
C VAL A 14 -16.12 27.06 -23.81
N LEU A 15 -15.52 27.10 -25.01
CA LEU A 15 -14.26 27.80 -25.20
C LEU A 15 -14.44 28.84 -26.30
N VAL A 16 -14.46 30.09 -25.87
CA VAL A 16 -14.30 31.29 -26.70
C VAL A 16 -12.79 31.48 -26.89
N GLY A 17 -12.34 31.45 -28.14
CA GLY A 17 -10.95 31.73 -28.53
C GLY A 17 -10.86 31.80 -30.06
N MET A 18 -10.81 33.02 -30.59
CA MET A 18 -10.69 33.31 -32.01
C MET A 18 -9.38 32.74 -32.60
N PHE A 19 -9.48 32.09 -33.78
CA PHE A 19 -8.40 31.53 -34.61
C PHE A 19 -7.61 30.34 -34.03
N GLY A 20 -8.08 29.12 -34.32
CA GLY A 20 -7.28 27.89 -34.24
C GLY A 20 -8.14 26.66 -34.43
N CYS A 21 -7.78 25.78 -35.37
CA CYS A 21 -8.40 24.47 -35.54
C CYS A 21 -8.53 23.77 -34.18
N GLY A 22 -9.69 23.13 -33.94
CA GLY A 22 -9.92 22.38 -32.70
C GLY A 22 -8.87 21.27 -32.47
N PRO A 23 -8.92 20.62 -31.30
CA PRO A 23 -8.00 19.54 -30.95
C PRO A 23 -7.91 18.50 -32.06
N ASN A 24 -6.69 18.12 -32.44
CA ASN A 24 -6.51 17.07 -33.43
C ASN A 24 -6.77 15.68 -32.81
N ALA A 25 -6.91 14.66 -33.65
CA ALA A 25 -7.22 13.30 -33.19
C ALA A 25 -6.16 12.73 -32.21
N GLU A 26 -4.89 13.11 -32.38
CA GLU A 26 -3.79 12.67 -31.52
C GLU A 26 -3.90 13.27 -30.10
N GLN A 27 -4.25 14.55 -30.00
CA GLN A 27 -4.45 15.22 -28.71
C GLN A 27 -5.64 14.63 -27.93
N VAL A 28 -6.74 14.33 -28.63
CA VAL A 28 -7.90 13.67 -28.00
C VAL A 28 -7.53 12.27 -27.52
N LYS A 29 -6.74 11.52 -28.30
CA LYS A 29 -6.23 10.21 -27.90
C LYS A 29 -5.36 10.29 -26.66
N LEU A 30 -4.37 11.19 -26.64
CA LEU A 30 -3.47 11.40 -25.50
C LEU A 30 -4.23 11.80 -24.23
N LEU A 31 -5.25 12.65 -24.34
CA LEU A 31 -6.09 13.00 -23.19
C LEU A 31 -6.79 11.77 -22.61
N ASN A 32 -7.33 10.89 -23.45
CA ASN A 32 -7.98 9.66 -22.99
C ASN A 32 -6.98 8.68 -22.37
N GLU A 33 -5.76 8.61 -22.88
CA GLU A 33 -4.68 7.80 -22.29
C GLU A 33 -4.27 8.35 -20.92
N ILE A 34 -4.14 9.67 -20.76
CA ILE A 34 -3.87 10.33 -19.47
C ILE A 34 -4.96 10.03 -18.45
N LYS A 35 -6.24 10.13 -18.85
CA LYS A 35 -7.38 9.77 -17.98
C LYS A 35 -7.32 8.31 -17.55
N THR A 36 -7.05 7.41 -18.50
CA THR A 36 -6.96 5.97 -18.23
C THR A 36 -5.79 5.67 -17.28
N ALA A 37 -4.64 6.30 -17.48
CA ALA A 37 -3.48 6.13 -16.62
C ALA A 37 -3.73 6.67 -15.20
N THR A 38 -4.40 7.82 -15.08
CA THR A 38 -4.79 8.39 -13.78
C THR A 38 -5.75 7.48 -13.03
N LEU A 39 -6.77 6.93 -13.70
CA LEU A 39 -7.70 5.95 -13.10
C LEU A 39 -7.01 4.67 -12.63
N LYS A 40 -5.94 4.24 -13.31
CA LYS A 40 -5.17 3.06 -12.88
C LYS A 40 -4.48 3.29 -11.53
N VAL A 41 -3.93 4.49 -11.29
CA VAL A 41 -3.31 4.85 -10.00
C VAL A 41 -4.34 4.70 -8.86
N ASP A 42 -5.56 5.20 -9.06
CA ASP A 42 -6.63 5.06 -8.07
C ASP A 42 -7.01 3.59 -7.85
N SER A 43 -7.09 2.80 -8.93
CA SER A 43 -7.47 1.38 -8.85
C SER A 43 -6.44 0.49 -8.15
N VAL A 44 -5.16 0.88 -8.18
CA VAL A 44 -4.07 0.11 -7.56
C VAL A 44 -3.80 0.56 -6.12
N SER A 45 -4.00 1.84 -5.81
CA SER A 45 -3.72 2.38 -4.47
C SER A 45 -4.72 1.92 -3.40
N ALA A 46 -6.00 1.73 -3.74
CA ALA A 46 -7.03 1.31 -2.78
C ALA A 46 -6.78 -0.11 -2.19
N PRO A 47 -6.50 -1.15 -2.99
CA PRO A 47 -6.13 -2.47 -2.46
C PRO A 47 -4.89 -2.43 -1.56
N VAL A 48 -3.91 -1.58 -1.87
CA VAL A 48 -2.70 -1.43 -1.05
C VAL A 48 -3.02 -0.82 0.31
N ALA A 49 -3.89 0.20 0.35
CA ALA A 49 -4.33 0.80 1.60
C ALA A 49 -5.09 -0.21 2.49
N GLU A 50 -5.97 -1.03 1.90
CA GLU A 50 -6.66 -2.10 2.61
C GLU A 50 -5.67 -3.15 3.17
N ALA A 51 -4.71 -3.58 2.36
CA ALA A 51 -3.69 -4.54 2.77
C ALA A 51 -2.86 -4.01 3.96
N LEU A 52 -2.46 -2.73 3.94
CA LEU A 52 -1.77 -2.11 5.07
C LEU A 52 -2.65 -2.04 6.32
N GLY A 53 -3.94 -1.73 6.17
CA GLY A 53 -4.88 -1.73 7.29
C GLY A 53 -4.92 -3.09 8.00
N LYS A 54 -4.98 -4.18 7.24
CA LYS A 54 -4.90 -5.54 7.79
C LYS A 54 -3.54 -5.80 8.45
N LEU A 55 -2.45 -5.40 7.79
CA LEU A 55 -1.09 -5.58 8.30
C LEU A 55 -0.86 -4.88 9.65
N LYS A 56 -1.38 -3.68 9.81
CA LYS A 56 -1.33 -2.92 11.08
C LYS A 56 -2.11 -3.60 12.19
N ALA A 57 -3.35 -4.01 11.91
CA ALA A 57 -4.18 -4.71 12.88
C ALA A 57 -3.53 -6.01 13.35
N ASP A 58 -2.84 -6.69 12.44
CA ASP A 58 -2.10 -7.92 12.74
C ASP A 58 -0.84 -7.63 13.56
N HIS A 59 -0.09 -6.57 13.23
CA HIS A 59 1.04 -6.12 14.04
C HIS A 59 0.66 -5.72 15.46
N GLU A 60 -0.49 -5.06 15.67
CA GLU A 60 -0.96 -4.72 17.02
C GLU A 60 -1.19 -5.96 17.88
N LYS A 61 -1.79 -7.02 17.31
CA LYS A 61 -1.96 -8.30 18.00
C LYS A 61 -0.61 -8.92 18.34
N PHE A 62 0.32 -8.89 17.39
CA PHE A 62 1.67 -9.42 17.58
C PHE A 62 2.44 -8.67 18.66
N ALA A 63 2.40 -7.34 18.63
CA ALA A 63 3.03 -6.48 19.62
C ALA A 63 2.52 -6.78 21.03
N ALA A 64 1.20 -6.99 21.21
CA ALA A 64 0.64 -7.36 22.50
C ALA A 64 1.18 -8.70 23.04
N ILE A 65 1.33 -9.71 22.18
CA ILE A 65 1.92 -11.01 22.56
C ILE A 65 3.40 -10.83 22.90
N TYR A 66 4.13 -10.10 22.07
CA TYR A 66 5.54 -9.82 22.26
C TYR A 66 5.79 -9.09 23.58
N ASP A 67 5.01 -8.05 23.89
CA ASP A 67 5.11 -7.30 25.15
C ASP A 67 4.82 -8.18 26.36
N THR A 68 3.84 -9.09 26.26
CA THR A 68 3.56 -10.09 27.30
C THR A 68 4.77 -11.00 27.53
N LEU A 69 5.42 -11.48 26.47
CA LEU A 69 6.62 -12.30 26.59
C LEU A 69 7.79 -11.51 27.17
N LYS A 70 7.99 -10.27 26.73
CA LYS A 70 9.08 -9.40 27.15
C LYS A 70 8.96 -9.03 28.64
N THR A 71 7.78 -8.64 29.07
CA THR A 71 7.50 -8.32 30.49
C THR A 71 7.63 -9.55 31.39
N ALA A 72 7.30 -10.74 30.89
CA ALA A 72 7.54 -12.00 31.60
C ALA A 72 9.01 -12.47 31.58
N GLY A 73 9.92 -11.75 30.92
CA GLY A 73 11.32 -12.15 30.75
C GLY A 73 11.50 -13.39 29.87
N LYS A 74 10.51 -13.67 29.00
CA LYS A 74 10.42 -14.87 28.15
C LYS A 74 10.54 -14.54 26.65
N SER A 75 10.80 -13.29 26.28
CA SER A 75 11.10 -12.96 24.89
C SER A 75 12.42 -13.61 24.47
N THR A 76 12.51 -13.99 23.20
CA THR A 76 13.71 -14.56 22.60
C THR A 76 14.30 -13.57 21.60
N PRO A 77 15.61 -13.66 21.27
CA PRO A 77 16.20 -12.85 20.20
C PRO A 77 15.47 -13.01 18.85
N ALA A 78 14.89 -14.18 18.59
CA ALA A 78 14.06 -14.41 17.42
C ALA A 78 12.77 -13.58 17.47
N ALA A 79 12.08 -13.53 18.61
CA ALA A 79 10.89 -12.68 18.79
C ALA A 79 11.23 -11.19 18.63
N ASP A 80 12.37 -10.73 19.18
CA ASP A 80 12.84 -9.35 19.04
C ASP A 80 13.10 -8.99 17.57
N SER A 81 13.76 -9.89 16.83
CA SER A 81 14.06 -9.70 15.40
C SER A 81 12.79 -9.62 14.55
N ILE A 82 11.82 -10.50 14.79
CA ILE A 82 10.53 -10.49 14.07
C ILE A 82 9.78 -9.19 14.36
N MET A 83 9.73 -8.74 15.61
CA MET A 83 9.07 -7.49 16.00
C MET A 83 9.70 -6.27 15.29
N ALA A 84 11.04 -6.22 15.22
CA ALA A 84 11.75 -5.16 14.51
C ALA A 84 11.45 -5.19 13.00
N ALA A 85 11.47 -6.37 12.38
CA ALA A 85 11.14 -6.54 10.96
C ALA A 85 9.71 -6.10 10.65
N HIS A 86 8.76 -6.46 11.50
CA HIS A 86 7.36 -6.02 11.41
C HIS A 86 7.22 -4.50 11.43
N HIS A 87 7.89 -3.84 12.38
CA HIS A 87 7.84 -2.39 12.51
C HIS A 87 8.44 -1.69 11.29
N GLN A 88 9.55 -2.21 10.76
CA GLN A 88 10.17 -1.70 9.54
C GLN A 88 9.26 -1.86 8.32
N ILE A 89 8.60 -3.01 8.17
CA ILE A 89 7.66 -3.25 7.08
C ILE A 89 6.52 -2.24 7.13
N ILE A 90 5.86 -2.06 8.28
CA ILE A 90 4.74 -1.11 8.40
C ILE A 90 5.17 0.32 8.09
N THR A 91 6.31 0.75 8.64
CA THR A 91 6.85 2.10 8.40
C THR A 91 7.10 2.33 6.91
N GLN A 92 7.68 1.34 6.22
CA GLN A 92 7.93 1.42 4.78
C GLN A 92 6.61 1.51 4.00
N CYS A 93 5.61 0.71 4.37
CA CYS A 93 4.30 0.70 3.71
C CYS A 93 3.55 2.03 3.88
N GLU A 94 3.63 2.64 5.06
CA GLU A 94 3.07 3.98 5.31
C GLU A 94 3.74 5.05 4.44
N ALA A 95 5.07 5.01 4.35
CA ALA A 95 5.83 5.94 3.51
C ALA A 95 5.48 5.79 2.03
N ASP A 96 5.30 4.55 1.55
CA ASP A 96 4.95 4.30 0.16
C ASP A 96 3.51 4.73 -0.15
N LEU A 97 2.53 4.47 0.74
CA LEU A 97 1.18 5.00 0.58
C LEU A 97 1.13 6.53 0.55
N ALA A 98 1.93 7.21 1.37
CA ALA A 98 2.01 8.67 1.32
C ALA A 98 2.51 9.17 -0.04
N LYS A 99 3.53 8.52 -0.61
CA LYS A 99 3.99 8.82 -1.97
C LYS A 99 2.90 8.57 -3.02
N PHE A 100 2.13 7.50 -2.87
CA PHE A 100 1.08 7.16 -3.82
C PHE A 100 -0.07 8.16 -3.78
N ALA A 101 -0.42 8.65 -2.58
CA ALA A 101 -1.42 9.69 -2.43
C ALA A 101 -0.98 11.01 -3.09
N GLU A 102 0.29 11.40 -2.93
CA GLU A 102 0.84 12.57 -3.61
C GLU A 102 0.90 12.38 -5.14
N ALA A 103 1.31 11.21 -5.62
CA ALA A 103 1.29 10.88 -7.05
C ALA A 103 -0.13 10.92 -7.64
N ALA A 104 -1.12 10.36 -6.94
CA ALA A 104 -2.52 10.41 -7.35
C ALA A 104 -3.03 11.86 -7.45
N LYS A 105 -2.70 12.69 -6.47
CA LYS A 105 -3.04 14.11 -6.46
C LYS A 105 -2.37 14.88 -7.60
N GLU A 106 -1.09 14.62 -7.86
CA GLU A 106 -0.36 15.21 -8.98
C GLU A 106 -1.00 14.82 -10.32
N ASN A 107 -1.28 13.53 -10.52
CA ASN A 107 -1.84 13.00 -11.76
C ASN A 107 -3.23 13.55 -12.04
N LYS A 108 -4.06 13.68 -11.01
CA LYS A 108 -5.35 14.36 -11.11
C LYS A 108 -5.20 15.83 -11.53
N GLY A 109 -4.21 16.54 -10.99
CA GLY A 109 -3.90 17.92 -11.41
C GLY A 109 -3.51 18.01 -12.89
N ILE A 110 -2.72 17.05 -13.38
CA ILE A 110 -2.34 16.93 -14.79
C ILE A 110 -3.58 16.66 -15.67
N GLU A 111 -4.43 15.72 -15.27
CA GLU A 111 -5.67 15.42 -15.98
C GLU A 111 -6.57 16.66 -16.07
N GLU A 112 -6.84 17.32 -14.94
CA GLU A 112 -7.68 18.51 -14.89
C GLU A 112 -7.14 19.64 -15.76
N LYS A 113 -5.80 19.81 -15.81
CA LYS A 113 -5.14 20.78 -16.69
C LYS A 113 -5.47 20.49 -18.15
N PHE A 114 -5.28 19.26 -18.61
CA PHE A 114 -5.50 18.92 -20.03
C PHE A 114 -6.98 18.75 -20.42
N VAL A 115 -7.87 18.51 -19.44
CA VAL A 115 -9.32 18.58 -19.64
C VAL A 115 -9.78 20.02 -19.87
N LYS A 116 -9.24 21.00 -19.11
CA LYS A 116 -9.59 22.42 -19.25
C LYS A 116 -8.99 23.03 -20.51
N GLN A 117 -7.76 22.65 -20.84
CA GLN A 117 -7.07 23.15 -22.03
C GLN A 117 -6.19 22.05 -22.59
N ILE A 118 -6.55 21.56 -23.79
CA ILE A 118 -5.74 20.57 -24.48
C ILE A 118 -4.36 21.18 -24.77
N GLY A 119 -3.33 20.49 -24.26
CA GLY A 119 -1.94 20.92 -24.35
C GLY A 119 -1.32 20.60 -25.72
N LYS A 120 -0.04 20.94 -25.86
CA LYS A 120 0.76 20.48 -27.00
C LYS A 120 0.98 18.97 -26.90
N GLY A 121 1.03 18.28 -28.05
CA GLY A 121 1.22 16.83 -28.09
C GLY A 121 2.43 16.35 -27.28
N ASP A 122 3.58 17.02 -27.40
CA ASP A 122 4.80 16.65 -26.67
C ASP A 122 4.67 16.81 -25.16
N GLU A 123 3.97 17.85 -24.71
CA GLU A 123 3.69 18.10 -23.29
C GLU A 123 2.78 17.00 -22.72
N MET A 124 1.75 16.62 -23.48
CA MET A 124 0.81 15.56 -23.09
C MET A 124 1.49 14.18 -23.10
N LYS A 125 2.38 13.90 -24.05
CA LYS A 125 3.19 12.66 -24.08
C LYS A 125 4.08 12.55 -22.85
N SER A 126 4.83 13.62 -22.52
CA SER A 126 5.68 13.64 -21.33
C SER A 126 4.88 13.44 -20.04
N ALA A 127 3.70 14.05 -19.95
CA ALA A 127 2.80 13.85 -18.83
C ALA A 127 2.29 12.40 -18.73
N LEU A 128 1.91 11.80 -19.86
CA LEU A 128 1.49 10.39 -19.91
C LEU A 128 2.60 9.43 -19.49
N GLU A 129 3.83 9.65 -19.97
CA GLU A 129 5.01 8.88 -19.58
C GLU A 129 5.25 8.95 -18.07
N LYS A 130 5.14 10.16 -17.49
CA LYS A 130 5.27 10.36 -16.05
C LYS A 130 4.21 9.60 -15.24
N ILE A 131 2.93 9.71 -15.62
CA ILE A 131 1.83 9.01 -14.93
C ILE A 131 2.03 7.49 -15.03
N THR A 132 2.44 7.01 -16.20
CA THR A 132 2.68 5.57 -16.45
C THR A 132 3.80 5.05 -15.57
N ALA A 133 4.95 5.76 -15.51
CA ALA A 133 6.06 5.39 -14.65
C ALA A 133 5.67 5.34 -13.17
N GLN A 134 4.93 6.35 -12.68
CA GLN A 134 4.41 6.35 -11.31
C GLN A 134 3.46 5.18 -11.05
N THR A 135 2.59 4.84 -12.01
CA THR A 135 1.67 3.69 -11.89
C THR A 135 2.45 2.37 -11.74
N GLU A 136 3.52 2.18 -12.52
CA GLU A 136 4.37 0.99 -12.43
C GLU A 136 5.11 0.91 -11.09
N GLU A 137 5.61 2.03 -10.57
CA GLU A 137 6.23 2.07 -9.24
C GLU A 137 5.25 1.70 -8.14
N ILE A 138 4.03 2.25 -8.19
CA ILE A 138 2.94 1.93 -7.25
C ILE A 138 2.61 0.43 -7.29
N GLN A 139 2.50 -0.13 -8.50
CA GLN A 139 2.18 -1.54 -8.69
C GLN A 139 3.27 -2.44 -8.10
N LYS A 140 4.56 -2.19 -8.42
CA LYS A 140 5.68 -2.98 -7.88
C LYS A 140 5.75 -2.92 -6.35
N ALA A 141 5.50 -1.74 -5.78
CA ALA A 141 5.49 -1.58 -4.34
C ALA A 141 4.27 -2.27 -3.69
N GLY A 142 3.11 -2.29 -4.34
CA GLY A 142 1.95 -3.08 -3.92
C GLY A 142 2.19 -4.60 -3.94
N GLU A 143 2.89 -5.10 -4.96
CA GLU A 143 3.32 -6.51 -5.05
C GLU A 143 4.29 -6.86 -3.91
N LYS A 144 5.27 -5.99 -3.64
CA LYS A 144 6.19 -6.14 -2.51
C LYS A 144 5.46 -6.18 -1.18
N LEU A 145 4.46 -5.31 -0.99
CA LEU A 145 3.62 -5.26 0.21
C LEU A 145 2.89 -6.57 0.46
N THR A 146 2.38 -7.19 -0.60
CA THR A 146 1.72 -8.51 -0.52
C THR A 146 2.70 -9.59 -0.06
N ALA A 147 3.92 -9.59 -0.60
CA ALA A 147 4.97 -10.52 -0.16
C ALA A 147 5.41 -10.28 1.30
N ASP A 148 5.52 -9.02 1.71
CA ASP A 148 5.88 -8.66 3.08
C ASP A 148 4.77 -9.03 4.08
N ALA A 149 3.48 -8.93 3.69
CA ALA A 149 2.36 -9.42 4.49
C ALA A 149 2.40 -10.94 4.72
N GLN A 150 2.84 -11.71 3.72
CA GLN A 150 3.05 -13.15 3.86
C GLN A 150 4.15 -13.46 4.89
N LYS A 151 5.28 -12.75 4.83
CA LYS A 151 6.36 -12.89 5.84
C LYS A 151 5.90 -12.53 7.24
N MET A 152 5.06 -11.49 7.39
CA MET A 152 4.52 -11.13 8.71
C MET A 152 3.61 -12.22 9.27
N THR A 153 2.82 -12.88 8.42
CA THR A 153 1.99 -14.03 8.80
C THR A 153 2.83 -15.21 9.29
N GLU A 154 3.99 -15.46 8.69
CA GLU A 154 4.92 -16.50 9.16
C GLU A 154 5.53 -16.13 10.52
N GLY A 155 5.94 -14.86 10.69
CA GLY A 155 6.42 -14.34 11.97
C GLY A 155 5.40 -14.52 13.10
N HIS A 156 4.11 -14.32 12.82
CA HIS A 156 3.03 -14.56 13.80
C HIS A 156 2.99 -16.01 14.26
N LYS A 157 3.07 -16.97 13.34
CA LYS A 157 3.08 -18.40 13.67
C LYS A 157 4.26 -18.72 14.58
N MET A 158 5.45 -18.21 14.25
CA MET A 158 6.64 -18.41 15.09
C MET A 158 6.49 -17.81 16.49
N LEU A 159 5.88 -16.63 16.63
CA LEU A 159 5.69 -16.03 17.95
C LEU A 159 4.67 -16.80 18.80
N GLU A 160 3.60 -17.31 18.20
CA GLU A 160 2.65 -18.19 18.91
C GLU A 160 3.32 -19.50 19.34
N GLU A 161 4.20 -20.07 18.52
CA GLU A 161 5.02 -21.24 18.91
C GLU A 161 5.97 -20.91 20.07
N ILE A 162 6.65 -19.76 20.03
CA ILE A 162 7.51 -19.27 21.13
C ILE A 162 6.68 -19.10 22.41
N LYS A 163 5.49 -18.50 22.30
CA LYS A 163 4.59 -18.30 23.44
C LYS A 163 4.12 -19.63 24.02
N ALA A 164 3.74 -20.59 23.17
CA ALA A 164 3.34 -21.93 23.60
C ALA A 164 4.50 -22.67 24.30
N ALA A 165 5.71 -22.61 23.74
CA ALA A 165 6.91 -23.18 24.35
C ALA A 165 7.24 -22.53 25.70
N ALA A 166 7.06 -21.22 25.81
CA ALA A 166 7.29 -20.46 27.04
C ALA A 166 6.24 -20.70 28.14
N ALA A 167 5.08 -21.26 27.78
CA ALA A 167 4.01 -21.67 28.68
C ALA A 167 4.08 -23.15 29.10
N ALA A 168 4.86 -23.97 28.38
CA ALA A 168 5.05 -25.37 28.73
C ALA A 168 5.74 -25.49 30.11
N PRO A 169 5.25 -26.35 31.02
CA PRO A 169 5.95 -26.61 32.27
C PRO A 169 7.34 -27.18 31.95
N ALA A 170 8.37 -26.66 32.62
CA ALA A 170 9.72 -27.20 32.53
C ALA A 170 9.64 -28.71 32.80
N VAL A 171 9.88 -29.54 31.80
CA VAL A 171 9.97 -30.98 32.00
C VAL A 171 11.12 -31.17 32.98
N PRO A 172 10.88 -31.72 34.18
CA PRO A 172 11.97 -31.96 35.11
C PRO A 172 12.94 -32.90 34.42
N GLU A 173 14.16 -32.44 34.22
CA GLU A 173 15.30 -33.23 33.78
C GLU A 173 15.37 -34.44 34.72
N LYS A 174 14.94 -35.61 34.25
CA LYS A 174 14.97 -36.84 35.03
C LYS A 174 16.41 -37.09 35.40
N GLY A 175 16.70 -36.87 36.69
CA GLY A 175 18.03 -36.95 37.25
C GLY A 175 18.81 -38.15 36.76
N ALA A 176 20.02 -37.89 36.29
CA ALA A 176 21.06 -38.87 36.13
C ALA A 176 21.24 -39.61 37.47
N LYS A 177 20.64 -40.80 37.58
CA LYS A 177 20.88 -41.72 38.69
C LYS A 177 22.36 -42.11 38.63
N LYS A 178 23.16 -41.50 39.52
CA LYS A 178 24.45 -42.04 39.96
C LYS A 178 24.20 -43.45 40.53
N GLY A 179 24.31 -44.47 39.70
CA GLY A 179 24.35 -45.87 40.09
C GLY A 179 25.79 -46.31 40.24
N LYS A 180 26.33 -46.14 41.44
CA LYS A 180 27.58 -46.76 41.89
C LYS A 180 27.23 -48.16 42.40
N LYS A 181 27.71 -49.20 41.74
CA LYS A 181 28.06 -50.49 42.35
C LYS A 181 28.96 -51.26 41.40
#